data_AF-A0A9X5R003-F1
#
_entry.id   AF-A0A9X5R003-F1
#
_cell.length_a   1.000
_cell.length_b   1.000
_cell.length_c   1.000
_cell.angle_alpha   90.00
_cell.angle_beta   90.00
_cell.angle_gamma   90.00
#
_symmetry.space_group_name_H-M   'P 1'
#
loop_
_entity.id
_entity.type
_entity.pdbx_description
1 polymer ?
#
loop_
_entity_poly.entity_id
_entity_poly.type
_entity_poly.pdbx_seq_one_letter_code
_entity_poly.pdbx_strand_id
1 'polypeptide(L)'
;VNSATVISQDYHEPRIVATCRMVGVDAHGVSDVSQVHDSVWRKGWLREFGSRAKMMWDVTTRRDPILGPPDDSVHTAVQRHG
;
A
#
# COMPACT_ATOMS: atom_id res chain seq x y z
N VAL A 1 6.55 -14.54 -2.53
CA VAL A 1 5.56 -14.20 -1.48
C VAL A 1 4.18 -14.55 -2.02
N ASN A 2 3.39 -15.33 -1.29
CA ASN A 2 2.04 -15.76 -1.71
C ASN A 2 0.93 -15.05 -0.92
N SER A 3 1.25 -14.46 0.22
CA SER A 3 0.31 -13.73 1.08
C SER A 3 0.94 -12.48 1.68
N ALA A 4 0.12 -11.50 2.03
CA ALA A 4 0.55 -10.25 2.65
C ALA A 4 -0.46 -9.76 3.70
N THR A 5 0.02 -9.23 4.82
CA THR A 5 -0.78 -8.41 5.74
C THR A 5 -0.39 -6.96 5.55
N VAL A 6 -1.38 -6.11 5.24
CA VAL A 6 -1.20 -4.69 4.97
C VAL A 6 -1.72 -3.90 6.17
N ILE A 7 -0.85 -3.09 6.77
CA ILE A 7 -1.23 -2.16 7.84
C ILE A 7 -1.09 -0.75 7.26
N SER A 8 -2.17 0.02 7.21
CA SER A 8 -2.16 1.36 6.60
C SER A 8 -3.31 2.24 7.11
N GLN A 9 -3.38 3.48 6.63
CA GLN A 9 -4.52 4.36 6.88
C GLN A 9 -5.79 3.79 6.23
N ASP A 10 -6.94 4.05 6.85
CA ASP A 10 -8.26 3.63 6.36
C ASP A 10 -8.57 4.01 4.90
N TYR A 11 -8.07 5.16 4.43
CA TYR A 11 -8.27 5.58 3.03
C TYR A 11 -7.27 4.98 2.03
N HIS A 12 -6.15 4.39 2.49
CA HIS A 12 -5.12 3.81 1.62
C HIS A 12 -5.16 2.29 1.55
N GLU A 13 -5.43 1.64 2.68
CA GLU A 13 -5.48 0.17 2.79
C GLU A 13 -6.28 -0.50 1.66
N PRO A 14 -7.50 -0.04 1.32
CA PRO A 14 -8.32 -0.76 0.34
C PRO A 14 -7.67 -0.86 -1.04
N ARG A 15 -6.96 0.18 -1.48
CA ARG A 15 -6.27 0.17 -2.78
C ARG A 15 -5.07 -0.76 -2.76
N ILE A 16 -4.33 -0.81 -1.65
CA ILE A 16 -3.16 -1.70 -1.52
C ILE A 16 -3.62 -3.16 -1.57
N VAL A 17 -4.62 -3.53 -0.77
CA VAL A 17 -5.17 -4.89 -0.76
C VAL A 17 -5.74 -5.28 -2.13
N ALA A 18 -6.48 -4.38 -2.78
CA ALA A 18 -6.97 -4.61 -4.14
C ALA A 18 -5.81 -4.84 -5.12
N THR A 19 -4.76 -4.02 -5.08
CA THR A 19 -3.57 -4.17 -5.93
C THR A 19 -2.93 -5.54 -5.74
N CYS A 20 -2.64 -5.92 -4.49
CA CYS A 20 -2.03 -7.21 -4.14
C CYS A 20 -2.85 -8.38 -4.70
N ARG A 21 -4.16 -8.38 -4.47
CA ARG A 21 -5.05 -9.44 -4.97
C ARG A 21 -5.10 -9.51 -6.49
N MET A 22 -5.12 -8.36 -7.17
CA MET A 22 -5.11 -8.32 -8.64
C MET A 22 -3.80 -8.84 -9.25
N VAL A 23 -2.69 -8.79 -8.52
CA VAL A 23 -1.40 -9.37 -8.95
C VAL A 23 -1.14 -10.78 -8.39
N GLY A 24 -2.16 -11.41 -7.79
CA GLY A 24 -2.10 -12.79 -7.32
C GLY A 24 -1.54 -13.01 -5.91
N VAL A 25 -1.44 -11.95 -5.10
CA VAL A 25 -1.04 -12.04 -3.68
C VAL A 25 -2.28 -12.07 -2.80
N ASP A 26 -2.39 -13.08 -1.94
CA ASP A 26 -3.47 -13.16 -0.97
C ASP A 26 -3.28 -12.13 0.16
N ALA A 27 -4.01 -11.03 0.10
CA ALA A 27 -3.81 -9.89 0.98
C ALA A 27 -4.94 -9.71 1.99
N HIS A 28 -4.56 -9.41 3.24
CA HIS A 28 -5.45 -8.99 4.34
C HIS A 28 -5.08 -7.58 4.78
N GLY A 29 -6.10 -6.73 4.99
CA GLY A 29 -5.93 -5.35 5.42
C GLY A 29 -6.24 -5.16 6.91
N VAL A 30 -5.44 -4.32 7.56
CA VAL A 30 -5.65 -3.81 8.91
C VAL A 30 -5.55 -2.30 8.86
N SER A 31 -6.69 -1.64 8.93
CA SER A 31 -6.80 -0.19 8.77
C SER A 31 -6.66 0.52 10.11
N ASP A 32 -5.89 1.60 10.13
CA ASP A 32 -5.91 2.56 11.24
C ASP A 32 -7.16 3.44 11.13
N VAL A 33 -8.11 3.18 12.02
CA VAL A 33 -9.38 3.92 12.15
C VAL A 33 -9.37 4.93 13.30
N SER A 34 -8.23 5.05 14.00
CA SER A 34 -8.11 5.95 15.16
C SER A 34 -7.81 7.41 14.76
N GLN A 35 -7.45 7.63 13.50
CA GLN A 35 -7.05 8.94 12.98
C GLN A 35 -8.22 9.92 12.92
N VAL A 36 -7.96 11.17 13.32
CA VAL A 36 -8.92 12.26 13.14
C VAL A 36 -9.01 12.59 11.64
N HIS A 37 -10.23 12.63 11.11
CA HIS A 37 -10.50 12.96 9.70
C HIS A 37 -10.44 14.46 9.44
N ASP A 38 -9.27 15.05 9.69
CA ASP A 38 -9.01 16.46 9.51
C ASP A 38 -8.77 16.85 8.03
N SER A 39 -8.27 18.07 7.80
CA SER A 39 -8.00 18.56 6.45
C SER A 39 -6.90 17.78 5.72
N VAL A 40 -5.90 17.26 6.45
CA VAL A 40 -4.81 16.45 5.90
C VAL A 40 -5.36 15.10 5.48
N TRP A 41 -6.15 14.45 6.35
CA TRP A 41 -6.84 13.21 6.02
C TRP A 41 -7.70 13.38 4.77
N ARG A 42 -8.54 14.43 4.72
CA ARG A 42 -9.44 14.68 3.59
C ARG A 42 -8.70 14.91 2.28
N LYS A 43 -7.54 15.59 2.33
CA LYS A 43 -6.66 15.75 1.16
C LYS A 43 -6.10 14.41 0.70
N GLY A 44 -5.67 13.55 1.63
CA GLY A 44 -5.21 12.19 1.36
C GLY A 44 -6.29 11.32 0.72
N TRP A 45 -7.49 11.33 1.31
CA TRP A 45 -8.66 10.61 0.80
C TRP A 45 -9.06 11.08 -0.61
N LEU A 46 -9.07 12.38 -0.88
CA LEU A 46 -9.40 12.90 -2.21
C LEU A 46 -8.35 12.52 -3.27
N ARG A 47 -7.06 12.53 -2.90
CA ARG A 47 -5.98 12.07 -3.80
C ARG A 47 -6.14 10.61 -4.20
N GLU A 48 -6.75 9.81 -3.34
CA GLU A 48 -6.90 8.37 -3.54
C GLU A 48 -7.71 8.03 -4.80
N PHE A 49 -8.66 8.86 -5.21
CA PHE A 49 -9.42 8.65 -6.45
C PHE A 49 -8.50 8.62 -7.68
N GLY A 50 -7.56 9.55 -7.78
CA GLY A 50 -6.56 9.56 -8.86
C GLY A 50 -5.59 8.37 -8.75
N SER A 51 -5.19 8.01 -7.54
CA SER A 51 -4.33 6.83 -7.31
C SER A 51 -5.02 5.51 -7.67
N ARG A 52 -6.34 5.39 -7.47
CA ARG A 52 -7.13 4.22 -7.91
C ARG A 52 -7.19 4.10 -9.43
N ALA A 53 -7.43 5.20 -10.13
CA ALA A 53 -7.41 5.21 -11.60
C ALA A 53 -6.03 4.80 -12.15
N LYS A 54 -4.96 5.36 -11.56
CA LYS A 54 -3.58 4.99 -11.92
C LYS A 54 -3.26 3.52 -11.62
N MET A 55 -3.69 3.00 -10.47
CA MET A 55 -3.54 1.59 -10.12
C MET A 55 -4.22 0.69 -11.16
N MET A 56 -5.47 0.99 -11.52
CA MET A 56 -6.18 0.22 -12.54
C MET A 56 -5.42 0.22 -13.87
N TRP A 57 -4.93 1.39 -14.30
CA TRP A 57 -4.07 1.48 -15.48
C TRP A 57 -2.83 0.60 -15.38
N ASP A 58 -2.08 0.67 -14.28
CA ASP A 58 -0.84 -0.11 -14.12
C ASP A 58 -1.09 -1.61 -14.15
N VAL A 59 -2.10 -2.08 -13.42
CA VAL A 59 -2.44 -3.51 -13.36
C VAL A 59 -2.93 -4.02 -14.72
N THR A 60 -3.82 -3.27 -15.38
CA THR A 60 -4.38 -3.68 -16.68
C THR A 60 -3.37 -3.63 -17.81
N THR A 61 -2.44 -2.68 -17.78
CA THR A 61 -1.35 -2.56 -18.77
C THR A 61 -0.12 -3.39 -18.42
N ARG A 62 -0.12 -4.08 -17.26
CA ARG A 62 1.03 -4.84 -16.73
C ARG A 62 2.30 -4.00 -16.70
N ARG A 63 2.18 -2.73 -16.30
CA ARG A 63 3.31 -1.82 -16.18
C ARG A 63 4.22 -2.31 -15.05
N ASP A 64 5.50 -2.49 -15.36
CA ASP A 64 6.51 -2.83 -14.36
C ASP A 64 6.87 -1.60 -13.50
N PRO A 65 6.76 -1.67 -12.16
CA PRO A 65 7.17 -0.57 -11.28
C PRO A 65 8.69 -0.44 -11.23
N ILE A 66 9.17 0.77 -10.95
CA ILE A 66 10.59 0.99 -10.68
C ILE A 66 10.86 0.56 -9.24
N LEU A 67 11.55 -0.57 -9.07
CA LEU A 67 11.77 -1.19 -7.75
C LEU A 67 13.10 -0.79 -7.07
N GLY A 68 14.04 -0.22 -7.82
CA GLY A 68 15.39 0.05 -7.31
C GLY A 68 16.18 -1.23 -6.98
N PRO A 69 17.44 -1.11 -6.50
CA PRO A 69 18.16 -2.25 -5.94
C PRO A 69 17.53 -2.70 -4.61
N PRO A 70 17.68 -3.98 -4.21
CA PRO A 70 17.24 -4.44 -2.90
C PRO A 70 17.84 -3.59 -1.77
N ASP A 71 17.01 -3.21 -0.80
CA ASP A 71 17.38 -2.41 0.36
C ASP A 71 17.30 -3.27 1.64
N ASP A 72 18.37 -3.26 2.44
CA ASP A 72 18.51 -4.07 3.66
C ASP A 72 18.31 -3.26 4.96
N SER A 73 17.85 -2.00 4.86
CA SER A 73 17.73 -1.09 6.00
C SER A 73 16.83 -1.63 7.09
N VAL A 74 15.71 -2.28 6.73
CA VAL A 74 14.78 -2.87 7.69
C VAL A 74 15.42 -4.05 8.42
N HIS A 75 16.10 -4.93 7.70
CA HIS A 75 16.79 -6.08 8.29
C HIS A 75 17.89 -5.60 9.26
N THR A 76 18.66 -4.60 8.83
CA THR A 76 19.67 -3.95 9.67
C THR A 76 19.06 -3.28 10.89
N ALA A 77 17.93 -2.58 10.76
CA ALA A 77 17.27 -1.92 11.87
C ALA A 77 16.76 -2.92 12.92
N VAL A 78 16.17 -4.03 12.47
CA VAL A 78 15.74 -5.13 13.35
C VAL A 78 16.94 -5.74 14.07
N GLN A 79 18.05 -6.00 13.37
CA GLN A 79 19.27 -6.55 14.00
C GLN A 79 19.92 -5.60 15.02
N ARG A 80 19.75 -4.28 14.86
CA ARG A 80 20.32 -3.28 15.78
C ARG A 80 19.48 -3.07 17.05
N HIS A 81 18.19 -3.39 17.01
CA HIS A 81 17.24 -3.03 18.06
C HIS A 81 16.39 -4.20 18.58
N GLY A 82 16.55 -5.40 18.03
CA GLY A 82 15.99 -6.66 18.54
C GLY A 82 16.97 -7.37 19.46
#